data_AF-A0A2D5NB59-F1
#
_entry.id   AF-A0A2D5NB59-F1
#
_cell.length_a   1.000
_cell.length_b   1.000
_cell.length_c   1.000
_cell.angle_alpha   90.00
_cell.angle_beta   90.00
_cell.angle_gamma   90.00
#
_symmetry.space_group_name_H-M   'P 1'
#
loop_
_entity.id
_entity.type
_entity.pdbx_description
1 polymer ?
#
loop_
_entity_poly.entity_id
_entity_poly.type
_entity_poly.pdbx_seq_one_letter_code
_entity_poly.pdbx_strand_id
1 'polypeptide(L)'
;MAKKPVKKQTPMMRQYDEIKAKHPEAMLLFRVGDFYETFGSDAEKASKTLDIILTKRSNGSASEVALAGFPHHALQTYLPKLVKGGHRVAIVDQLE
;
A
#
# COMPACT_ATOMS: atom_id res chain seq x y z
N MET A 1 7.31 -28.89 -0.93
CA MET A 1 7.48 -27.43 -0.75
C MET A 1 6.93 -26.72 -1.99
N ALA A 2 5.73 -26.15 -1.91
CA ALA A 2 5.04 -25.60 -3.08
C ALA A 2 5.71 -24.31 -3.57
N LYS A 3 6.30 -24.34 -4.77
CA LYS A 3 6.76 -23.15 -5.49
C LYS A 3 5.54 -22.27 -5.80
N LYS A 4 5.38 -21.15 -5.09
CA LYS A 4 4.43 -20.09 -5.48
C LYS A 4 4.80 -19.62 -6.89
N PRO A 5 3.86 -19.54 -7.84
CA PRO A 5 4.16 -19.13 -9.21
C PRO A 5 4.74 -17.71 -9.19
N VAL A 6 5.85 -17.52 -9.89
CA VAL A 6 6.50 -16.21 -10.05
C VAL A 6 5.56 -15.35 -10.90
N LYS A 7 4.65 -14.63 -10.23
CA LYS A 7 3.77 -13.65 -10.88
C LYS A 7 4.69 -12.61 -11.55
N LYS A 8 4.41 -12.24 -12.81
CA LYS A 8 4.97 -11.03 -13.43
C LYS A 8 4.52 -9.83 -12.60
N GLN A 9 5.24 -9.54 -11.52
CA GLN A 9 5.02 -8.34 -10.73
C GLN A 9 5.42 -7.14 -11.57
N THR A 10 4.57 -6.12 -11.56
CA THR A 10 4.90 -4.83 -12.17
C THR A 10 6.13 -4.24 -11.47
N PRO A 11 6.95 -3.43 -12.16
CA PRO A 11 8.13 -2.79 -11.55
C PRO A 11 7.81 -2.09 -10.22
N MET A 12 6.67 -1.40 -10.16
CA MET A 12 6.18 -0.75 -8.95
C MET A 12 5.93 -1.74 -7.79
N MET A 13 5.28 -2.88 -8.04
CA MET A 13 5.02 -3.87 -6.98
C MET A 13 6.31 -4.53 -6.49
N ARG A 14 7.33 -4.67 -7.35
CA ARG A 14 8.65 -5.15 -6.91
C ARG A 14 9.29 -4.15 -5.94
N GLN A 15 9.29 -2.86 -6.27
CA GLN A 15 9.82 -1.82 -5.38
C GLN A 15 9.05 -1.78 -4.06
N TYR A 16 7.72 -1.89 -4.11
CA TYR A 16 6.89 -1.98 -2.91
C TYR A 16 7.31 -3.16 -2.03
N ASP A 17 7.42 -4.36 -2.60
CA ASP A 17 7.79 -5.57 -1.84
C ASP A 17 9.21 -5.49 -1.27
N GLU A 18 10.16 -4.91 -2.01
CA GLU A 18 11.53 -4.68 -1.53
C GLU A 18 11.58 -3.74 -0.31
N ILE A 19 10.80 -2.65 -0.34
CA ILE A 19 10.71 -1.72 0.79
C ILE A 19 9.96 -2.38 1.95
N LYS A 20 8.90 -3.13 1.66
CA LYS A 20 8.12 -3.85 2.68
C LYS A 20 8.94 -4.93 3.37
N ALA A 21 9.85 -5.59 2.66
CA ALA A 21 10.79 -6.54 3.26
C ALA A 21 11.75 -5.87 4.26
N LYS A 22 12.13 -4.61 4.03
CA LYS A 22 12.94 -3.82 4.98
C LYS A 22 12.12 -3.30 6.15
N HIS A 23 10.82 -3.07 5.96
CA HIS A 23 9.90 -2.53 6.96
C HIS A 23 8.62 -3.39 7.09
N PRO A 24 8.71 -4.65 7.56
CA PRO A 24 7.57 -5.58 7.55
C PRO A 24 6.41 -5.10 8.43
N GLU A 25 6.73 -4.43 9.53
CA GLU A 25 5.77 -3.92 10.52
C GLU A 25 5.17 -2.56 10.14
N ALA A 26 5.73 -1.84 9.15
CA ALA A 26 5.26 -0.53 8.78
C ALA A 26 4.25 -0.61 7.63
N MET A 27 3.13 0.08 7.77
CA MET A 27 2.21 0.36 6.67
C MET A 27 2.89 1.29 5.68
N LEU A 28 3.01 0.86 4.42
CA LEU A 28 3.63 1.68 3.39
C LEU A 28 2.58 2.51 2.66
N LEU A 29 2.70 3.83 2.75
CA LEU A 29 1.99 4.79 1.91
C LEU A 29 2.88 5.11 0.72
N PHE A 30 2.63 4.43 -0.39
CA PHE A 30 3.39 4.59 -1.62
C PHE A 30 2.74 5.66 -2.49
N ARG A 31 3.49 6.71 -2.83
CA ARG A 31 2.96 7.77 -3.69
C ARG A 31 2.94 7.33 -5.14
N VAL A 32 1.77 7.42 -5.76
CA VAL A 32 1.56 7.18 -7.19
C VAL A 32 0.77 8.36 -7.74
N GLY A 33 1.47 9.26 -8.45
CA GLY A 33 0.89 10.51 -8.91
C GLY A 33 0.30 11.32 -7.75
N ASP A 34 -1.00 11.58 -7.81
CA ASP A 34 -1.75 12.37 -6.82
C ASP A 34 -2.37 11.54 -5.69
N PHE A 35 -1.99 10.27 -5.53
CA PHE A 35 -2.52 9.40 -4.48
C PHE A 35 -1.40 8.80 -3.63
N TYR A 36 -1.68 8.63 -2.34
CA TYR A 36 -0.99 7.64 -1.52
C TYR A 36 -1.78 6.34 -1.54
N GLU A 37 -1.12 5.27 -1.94
CA GLU A 37 -1.70 3.94 -2.04
C GLU A 37 -0.97 2.95 -1.13
N THR A 38 -1.73 2.01 -0.60
CA THR A 38 -1.26 0.90 0.21
C THR A 38 -1.84 -0.41 -0.33
N PHE A 39 -1.12 -1.51 -0.15
CA PHE A 39 -1.42 -2.79 -0.80
C PHE A 39 -1.52 -3.96 0.18
N GLY A 40 -2.30 -4.97 -0.17
CA GLY A 40 -2.42 -6.21 0.59
C GLY A 40 -3.02 -5.99 1.98
N SER A 41 -2.38 -6.55 3.01
CA SER A 41 -2.85 -6.43 4.40
C SER A 41 -2.80 -5.00 4.94
N ASP A 42 -1.89 -4.17 4.43
CA ASP A 42 -1.81 -2.76 4.79
C ASP A 42 -3.01 -1.99 4.22
N ALA A 43 -3.52 -2.39 3.05
CA ALA A 43 -4.73 -1.82 2.46
C ALA A 43 -5.96 -2.11 3.31
N GLU A 44 -6.11 -3.35 3.79
CA GLU A 44 -7.22 -3.74 4.66
C GLU A 44 -7.21 -2.97 5.98
N LYS A 45 -6.04 -2.78 6.58
CA LYS A 45 -5.86 -2.00 7.82
C LYS A 45 -6.18 -0.52 7.60
N ALA A 46 -5.66 0.06 6.51
CA ALA A 46 -5.90 1.46 6.18
C ALA A 46 -7.37 1.73 5.89
N SER A 47 -8.01 0.87 5.09
CA SER A 47 -9.45 0.95 4.80
C SER A 47 -10.29 0.97 6.07
N LYS A 48 -10.04 0.05 7.00
CA LYS A 48 -10.76 0.00 8.29
C LYS A 48 -10.49 1.20 9.19
N THR A 49 -9.25 1.68 9.24
CA THR A 49 -8.85 2.77 10.16
C THR A 49 -9.28 4.14 9.65
N LEU A 50 -9.23 4.33 8.34
CA LEU A 50 -9.54 5.60 7.70
C LEU A 50 -10.98 5.71 7.18
N ASP A 51 -11.71 4.60 7.21
CA ASP A 51 -13.04 4.45 6.62
C ASP A 51 -13.05 4.85 5.14
N ILE A 52 -12.11 4.27 4.39
CA ILE A 52 -11.96 4.49 2.94
C ILE A 52 -12.21 3.18 2.18
N ILE A 53 -12.56 3.31 0.91
CA ILE A 53 -12.89 2.18 0.05
C ILE A 53 -11.66 1.25 -0.10
N LEU A 54 -11.84 -0.03 0.27
CA LEU A 54 -10.95 -1.11 -0.10
C LEU A 54 -11.32 -1.57 -1.51
N THR A 55 -10.45 -1.32 -2.47
CA THR A 55 -10.58 -1.80 -3.84
C THR A 55 -9.58 -2.91 -4.12
N LYS A 56 -9.61 -3.42 -5.34
CA LYS A 56 -8.67 -4.43 -5.83
C LYS A 56 -8.01 -3.92 -7.09
N ARG A 57 -6.69 -4.00 -7.14
CA ARG A 57 -5.91 -3.69 -8.33
C ARG A 57 -5.70 -4.96 -9.14
N SER A 58 -6.12 -4.90 -10.41
CA SER A 58 -5.92 -5.96 -11.40
C SER A 58 -4.79 -5.56 -12.35
N ASN A 59 -3.55 -5.94 -12.02
CA ASN A 59 -2.35 -5.62 -12.82
C ASN A 59 -2.20 -6.50 -14.09
N GLY A 60 -3.29 -6.73 -14.84
CA GLY A 60 -3.27 -7.53 -16.07
C GLY A 60 -2.83 -9.01 -15.88
N SER A 61 -2.76 -9.49 -14.65
CA SER A 61 -2.49 -10.87 -14.28
C SER A 61 -3.60 -11.37 -13.36
N ALA A 62 -3.81 -12.69 -13.29
CA ALA A 62 -4.91 -13.37 -12.60
C ALA A 62 -4.89 -13.24 -11.06
N SER A 63 -4.40 -12.13 -10.52
CA SER A 63 -4.18 -11.93 -9.11
C SER A 63 -4.55 -10.52 -8.72
N GLU A 64 -5.73 -10.42 -8.16
CA GLU A 64 -6.22 -9.21 -7.53
C GLU A 64 -5.40 -8.93 -6.26
N VAL A 65 -4.85 -7.72 -6.14
CA VAL A 65 -4.18 -7.25 -4.91
C VAL A 65 -5.08 -6.22 -4.25
N ALA A 66 -5.38 -6.40 -2.96
CA ALA A 66 -6.13 -5.42 -2.19
C ALA A 66 -5.41 -4.07 -2.20
N LEU A 67 -6.16 -3.00 -2.41
CA LEU A 67 -5.66 -1.65 -2.55
C LEU A 67 -6.57 -0.69 -1.78
N ALA A 68 -5.97 0.21 -1.03
CA ALA A 68 -6.67 1.35 -0.46
C ALA A 68 -5.78 2.58 -0.64
N GLY A 69 -6.40 3.75 -0.82
CA GLY A 69 -5.64 4.97 -1.03
C GLY A 69 -6.48 6.21 -0.87
N PHE A 70 -5.79 7.34 -0.73
CA PHE A 70 -6.41 8.66 -0.60
C PHE A 70 -5.56 9.70 -1.34
N PRO A 71 -6.15 10.86 -1.71
CA PRO A 71 -5.41 11.91 -2.41
C PRO A 71 -4.22 12.42 -1.60
N HIS A 72 -3.11 12.75 -2.26
CA HIS A 72 -1.85 13.14 -1.60
C HIS A 72 -2.05 14.32 -0.63
N HIS A 73 -2.87 15.31 -1.01
CA HIS A 73 -3.16 16.48 -0.18
C HIS A 73 -3.90 16.12 1.12
N ALA A 74 -4.56 14.97 1.18
CA ALA A 74 -5.26 14.49 2.37
C ALA A 74 -4.32 13.76 3.36
N LEU A 75 -3.01 13.67 3.08
CA LEU A 75 -2.03 13.05 3.98
C LEU A 75 -2.06 13.67 5.38
N GLN A 76 -2.12 15.00 5.48
CA GLN A 76 -2.16 15.71 6.76
C GLN A 76 -3.42 15.39 7.58
N THR A 77 -4.48 14.95 6.92
CA THR A 77 -5.74 14.56 7.55
C THR A 77 -5.73 13.10 7.97
N TYR A 78 -5.18 12.21 7.15
CA TYR A 78 -5.25 10.76 7.36
C TYR A 78 -4.06 10.17 8.12
N LEU A 79 -2.86 10.72 7.96
CA LEU A 79 -1.67 10.24 8.65
C LEU A 79 -1.84 10.26 10.19
N PRO A 80 -2.36 11.33 10.83
CA PRO A 80 -2.60 11.32 12.27
C PRO A 80 -3.60 10.25 12.71
N LYS A 81 -4.60 9.91 11.88
CA LYS A 81 -5.58 8.86 12.19
C LYS A 81 -4.94 7.48 12.16
N LEU A 82 -4.08 7.20 11.17
CA LEU A 82 -3.32 5.95 11.10
C LEU A 82 -2.40 5.78 12.32
N VAL A 83 -1.66 6.82 12.68
CA VAL A 83 -0.76 6.79 13.84
C VAL A 83 -1.53 6.61 15.15
N LYS A 84 -2.64 7.34 15.34
CA LYS A 84 -3.53 7.16 16.51
C LYS A 84 -4.19 5.78 16.55
N GLY A 85 -4.40 5.15 15.40
CA GLY A 85 -4.87 3.78 15.26
C GLY A 85 -3.80 2.73 15.58
N GLY A 86 -2.61 3.13 16.02
CA GLY A 86 -1.52 2.23 16.40
C GLY A 86 -0.68 1.73 15.22
N HIS A 87 -0.88 2.28 14.02
CA HIS A 87 -0.11 1.86 12.85
C HIS A 87 1.21 2.65 12.77
N ARG A 88 2.31 1.92 12.60
CA ARG A 88 3.58 2.52 12.15
C ARG A 88 3.46 2.77 10.66
N VAL A 89 3.61 4.00 10.22
CA VAL A 89 3.43 4.38 8.81
C VAL A 89 4.76 4.85 8.23
N ALA A 90 5.12 4.35 7.05
CA ALA A 90 6.23 4.86 6.26
C ALA A 90 5.68 5.47 4.97
N ILE A 91 6.12 6.69 4.67
CA ILE A 91 5.76 7.40 3.44
C ILE A 91 6.88 7.15 2.44
N VAL A 92 6.51 6.70 1.25
CA VAL A 92 7.45 6.44 0.16
C VAL A 92 7.06 7.34 -1.00
N ASP A 93 7.78 8.43 -1.15
CA ASP A 93 7.73 9.26 -2.35
C ASP A 93 8.64 8.63 -3.43
N GLN A 94 8.11 8.43 -4.63
CA GLN A 94 8.94 8.06 -5.77
C GLN A 94 9.80 9.27 -6.14
N LEU A 95 11.10 9.19 -5.89
CA LEU A 95 12.07 10.12 -6.47
C LEU A 95 12.14 9.82 -7.97
N GLU A 96 11.91 10.86 -8.78
CA GLU A 96 11.96 10.83 -10.25
C GLU A 96 13.29 10.26 -10.78
#